data_AF-A0A498J8U9-F1
#
_entry.id   AF-A0A498J8U9-F1
#
_cell.length_a   1.000
_cell.length_b   1.000
_cell.length_c   1.000
_cell.angle_alpha   90.00
_cell.angle_beta   90.00
_cell.angle_gamma   90.00
#
_symmetry.space_group_name_H-M   'P 1'
#
loop_
_entity.id
_entity.type
_entity.pdbx_description
1 polymer ?
#
loop_
_entity_poly.entity_id
_entity_poly.type
_entity_poly.pdbx_seq_one_letter_code
_entity_poly.pdbx_strand_id
1 'polypeptide(L)'
;MARSLRQGFNIARAHVLSRPRWASSQSSEALVEVNVPDFGMISGIPEQHLRRRVIIYSPARTASQQGSGKVGRWKINFLSTQKWENPLMGWTSTGDPYANVGEAGLSFESEEAAKAFAEKHGWDYTVRKRHTPLLKVKAYADNFKWKGPEKSEKTAADAANI
;
A
#
# COMPACT_ATOMS: atom_id res chain seq x y z
N MET A 1 72.46 8.56 -30.05
CA MET A 1 73.45 7.76 -29.28
C MET A 1 74.12 8.69 -28.28
N ALA A 2 74.20 8.28 -27.00
CA ALA A 2 75.09 8.81 -25.93
C ALA A 2 74.89 10.28 -25.49
N ARG A 3 74.97 10.70 -24.22
CA ARG A 3 75.45 10.12 -22.95
C ARG A 3 74.74 10.86 -21.81
N SER A 4 74.16 10.14 -20.85
CA SER A 4 73.80 10.73 -19.55
C SER A 4 75.02 10.65 -18.62
N LEU A 5 75.32 11.78 -17.97
CA LEU A 5 76.34 11.88 -16.94
C LEU A 5 75.72 11.58 -15.58
N ARG A 6 76.26 10.55 -14.93
CA ARG A 6 76.10 10.24 -13.51
C ARG A 6 77.00 11.18 -12.70
N GLN A 7 76.58 11.47 -11.47
CA GLN A 7 77.35 11.61 -10.21
C GLN A 7 76.39 12.33 -9.22
N GLY A 8 76.22 12.00 -7.96
CA GLY A 8 76.85 11.04 -7.06
C GLY A 8 76.05 11.04 -5.75
N PHE A 9 76.35 10.05 -4.90
CA PHE A 9 75.72 9.74 -3.63
C PHE A 9 75.76 10.89 -2.59
N ASN A 10 74.80 10.94 -1.66
CA ASN A 10 75.05 10.63 -0.23
C ASN A 10 73.81 10.77 0.66
N ILE A 11 73.43 9.61 1.22
CA ILE A 11 72.99 9.31 2.59
C ILE A 11 72.60 10.53 3.47
N ALA A 12 71.31 10.63 3.79
CA ALA A 12 70.84 11.31 4.99
C ALA A 12 69.71 10.50 5.67
N ARG A 13 69.99 10.17 6.93
CA ARG A 13 69.21 9.53 8.00
C ARG A 13 67.69 9.49 7.82
N ALA A 14 67.14 8.28 7.93
CA ALA A 14 65.74 8.02 8.22
C ALA A 14 65.37 8.53 9.62
N HIS A 15 64.48 9.52 9.69
CA HIS A 15 63.67 9.74 10.89
C HIS A 15 62.38 8.96 10.74
N VAL A 16 62.25 7.91 11.54
CA VAL A 16 61.03 7.13 11.73
C VAL A 16 60.02 8.02 12.43
N LEU A 17 59.13 8.66 11.67
CA LEU A 17 57.90 9.22 12.23
C LEU A 17 56.87 8.09 12.26
N SER A 18 56.71 7.53 13.45
CA SER A 18 55.64 6.63 13.84
C SER A 18 54.29 7.28 13.51
N ARG A 19 53.69 6.91 12.38
CA ARG A 19 52.27 7.16 12.15
C ARG A 19 51.50 6.25 13.10
N PRO A 20 50.71 6.77 14.05
CA PRO A 20 49.80 5.91 14.79
C PRO A 20 48.76 5.40 13.80
N ARG A 21 48.82 4.09 13.54
CA ARG A 21 47.77 3.31 12.90
C ARG A 21 46.65 3.18 13.93
N TRP A 22 45.77 4.17 13.99
CA TRP A 22 44.48 4.02 14.64
C TRP A 22 43.46 3.69 13.53
N ALA A 23 43.46 2.41 13.16
CA ALA A 23 42.31 1.83 12.50
C ALA A 23 41.31 1.43 13.60
N SER A 24 40.04 1.65 13.27
CA SER A 24 38.82 1.23 13.95
C SER A 24 38.55 1.79 15.35
N SER A 25 37.59 2.72 15.40
CA SER A 25 36.26 2.23 15.71
C SER A 25 35.31 2.71 14.65
N GLN A 26 34.72 1.76 13.95
CA GLN A 26 33.49 1.92 13.20
C GLN A 26 32.52 2.59 14.18
N SER A 27 32.37 3.92 14.07
CA SER A 27 31.28 4.60 14.74
C SER A 27 30.05 4.14 13.97
N SER A 28 29.53 2.99 14.38
CA SER A 28 28.17 2.61 14.11
C SER A 28 27.37 3.82 14.49
N GLU A 29 26.94 4.54 13.46
CA GLU A 29 25.73 5.32 13.41
C GLU A 29 24.84 4.78 14.52
N ALA A 30 24.74 5.55 15.61
CA ALA A 30 23.84 5.21 16.69
C ALA A 30 22.47 5.33 16.05
N LEU A 31 22.01 4.21 15.48
CA LEU A 31 20.64 3.95 15.16
C LEU A 31 19.97 3.95 16.53
N VAL A 32 19.67 5.16 17.02
CA VAL A 32 18.62 5.35 18.00
C VAL A 32 17.44 4.76 17.28
N GLU A 33 17.10 3.54 17.65
CA GLU A 33 15.83 2.93 17.33
C GLU A 33 14.83 3.98 17.79
N VAL A 34 14.32 4.76 16.84
CA VAL A 34 13.26 5.72 17.12
C VAL A 34 12.11 4.81 17.48
N ASN A 35 12.02 4.47 18.75
CA ASN A 35 10.87 3.86 19.34
C ASN A 35 9.80 4.94 19.19
N VAL A 36 9.16 4.95 18.02
CA VAL A 36 8.09 5.89 17.70
C VAL A 36 7.11 5.67 18.83
N PRO A 37 6.93 6.64 19.75
CA PRO A 37 6.09 6.41 20.90
C PRO A 37 4.73 5.99 20.35
N ASP A 38 4.25 4.82 20.76
CA ASP A 38 2.99 4.25 20.28
C ASP A 38 1.91 5.31 20.43
N PHE A 39 1.53 5.94 19.32
CA PHE A 39 0.61 7.07 19.35
C PHE A 39 -0.74 6.63 19.91
N GLY A 40 -1.05 5.34 19.76
CA GLY A 40 -2.16 4.67 20.43
C GLY A 40 -2.18 4.88 21.94
N MET A 41 -1.04 4.80 22.64
CA MET A 41 -0.99 5.01 24.10
C MET A 41 -1.25 6.47 24.50
N ILE A 42 -0.77 7.41 23.70
CA ILE A 42 -0.93 8.85 23.96
C ILE A 42 -2.35 9.33 23.60
N SER A 43 -2.99 8.67 22.64
CA SER A 43 -4.28 9.08 22.08
C SER A 43 -5.49 8.94 23.05
N GLY A 44 -5.32 8.30 24.20
CA GLY A 44 -6.41 8.07 25.16
C GLY A 44 -7.45 7.05 24.70
N ILE A 45 -7.17 6.31 23.62
CA ILE A 45 -8.00 5.21 23.15
C ILE A 45 -7.84 4.03 24.13
N PRO A 46 -8.94 3.43 24.63
CA PRO A 46 -8.84 2.30 25.53
C PRO A 46 -8.23 1.08 24.81
N GLU A 47 -7.46 0.28 25.54
CA GLU A 47 -6.64 -0.80 24.97
C GLU A 47 -7.45 -1.82 24.16
N GLN A 48 -8.71 -2.06 24.55
CA GLN A 48 -9.64 -2.96 23.85
C GLN A 48 -9.87 -2.55 22.39
N HIS A 49 -9.79 -1.26 22.08
CA HIS A 49 -9.98 -0.75 20.72
C HIS A 49 -8.67 -0.61 19.93
N LEU A 50 -7.51 -0.72 20.58
CA LEU A 50 -6.21 -0.72 19.90
C LEU A 50 -5.92 -2.06 19.22
N ARG A 51 -6.27 -3.18 19.87
CA ARG A 51 -5.99 -4.55 19.36
C ARG A 51 -6.91 -5.02 18.21
N ARG A 52 -7.72 -4.13 17.66
CA ARG A 52 -8.72 -4.53 16.65
C ARG A 52 -8.11 -4.56 15.26
N ARG A 53 -8.66 -5.45 14.43
CA ARG A 53 -8.27 -5.53 13.02
C ARG A 53 -9.03 -4.50 12.18
N VAL A 54 -8.30 -3.83 11.31
CA VAL A 54 -8.81 -2.76 10.44
C VAL A 54 -8.60 -3.15 8.98
N ILE A 55 -9.51 -2.74 8.11
CA ILE A 55 -9.41 -3.01 6.67
C ILE A 55 -9.18 -1.69 5.96
N ILE A 56 -8.03 -1.56 5.32
CA ILE A 56 -7.70 -0.42 4.46
C ILE A 56 -8.25 -0.71 3.07
N TYR A 57 -9.13 0.14 2.56
CA TYR A 57 -9.74 -0.07 1.25
C TYR A 57 -10.06 1.25 0.54
N SER A 58 -10.09 1.19 -0.79
CA SER A 58 -10.69 2.25 -1.61
C SER A 58 -12.14 1.85 -1.89
N PRO A 59 -13.15 2.66 -1.52
CA PRO A 59 -14.55 2.38 -1.84
C PRO A 59 -14.74 2.21 -3.34
N ALA A 60 -15.54 1.21 -3.72
CA ALA A 60 -15.95 1.01 -5.10
C ALA A 60 -16.94 2.12 -5.50
N ARG A 61 -17.09 2.31 -6.82
CA ARG A 61 -18.14 3.20 -7.34
C ARG A 61 -19.52 2.64 -6.96
N THR A 62 -20.42 3.49 -6.48
CA THR A 62 -21.83 3.13 -6.25
C THR A 62 -22.44 2.59 -7.55
N ALA A 63 -22.89 1.33 -7.57
CA ALA A 63 -23.35 0.67 -8.80
C ALA A 63 -24.51 1.42 -9.48
N SER A 64 -25.41 2.01 -8.69
CA SER A 64 -26.56 2.79 -9.18
C SER A 64 -26.17 4.13 -9.82
N GLN A 65 -24.96 4.63 -9.59
CA GLN A 65 -24.49 5.93 -10.10
C GLN A 65 -23.30 5.76 -11.05
N GLN A 66 -23.24 6.58 -12.10
CA GLN A 66 -22.12 6.52 -13.05
C GLN A 66 -20.94 7.43 -12.68
N GLY A 67 -21.14 8.40 -11.78
CA GLY A 67 -20.10 9.35 -11.37
C GLY A 67 -18.92 8.71 -10.65
N SER A 68 -17.70 9.18 -10.95
CA SER A 68 -16.45 8.65 -10.35
C SER A 68 -15.87 9.56 -9.26
N GLY A 69 -16.54 10.65 -8.88
CA GLY A 69 -15.97 11.66 -7.96
C GLY A 69 -15.65 11.16 -6.54
N LYS A 70 -16.33 10.11 -6.08
CA LYS A 70 -16.08 9.50 -4.75
C LYS A 70 -15.04 8.39 -4.78
N VAL A 71 -14.56 7.99 -5.96
CA VAL A 71 -13.62 6.88 -6.13
C VAL A 71 -12.19 7.39 -5.97
N GLY A 72 -11.33 6.60 -5.32
CA GLY A 72 -9.89 6.89 -5.19
C GLY A 72 -9.48 7.54 -3.87
N ARG A 73 -10.44 7.86 -3.00
CA ARG A 73 -10.17 8.12 -1.58
C ARG A 73 -9.97 6.78 -0.86
N TRP A 74 -8.94 6.67 -0.05
CA TRP A 74 -8.70 5.52 0.80
C TRP A 74 -9.38 5.71 2.15
N LYS A 75 -9.93 4.63 2.71
CA LYS A 75 -10.61 4.62 3.99
C LYS A 75 -10.14 3.46 4.83
N ILE A 76 -10.28 3.62 6.15
CA ILE A 76 -10.05 2.57 7.13
C ILE A 76 -11.41 2.09 7.63
N ASN A 77 -11.79 0.87 7.28
CA ASN A 77 -12.97 0.23 7.81
C ASN A 77 -12.63 -0.45 9.13
N PHE A 78 -13.45 -0.16 10.12
CA PHE A 78 -13.44 -0.87 11.38
C PHE A 78 -14.56 -1.91 11.39
N LEU A 79 -14.19 -3.17 11.60
CA LEU A 79 -15.15 -4.26 11.67
C LEU A 79 -15.97 -4.14 12.98
N SER A 80 -17.06 -3.37 12.92
CA SER A 80 -18.03 -3.28 14.01
C SER A 80 -19.02 -4.45 13.91
N THR A 81 -19.11 -5.26 14.96
CA THR A 81 -19.87 -6.53 14.92
C THR A 81 -21.27 -6.42 15.51
N GLN A 82 -21.47 -5.62 16.56
CA GLN A 82 -22.69 -5.69 17.34
C GLN A 82 -23.57 -4.45 17.15
N LYS A 83 -24.64 -4.62 16.39
CA LYS A 83 -25.77 -3.70 16.30
C LYS A 83 -27.02 -4.45 16.72
N TRP A 84 -27.85 -3.85 17.56
CA TRP A 84 -29.10 -4.45 18.05
C TRP A 84 -30.25 -3.47 17.90
N GLU A 85 -31.47 -4.00 17.98
CA GLU A 85 -32.69 -3.20 17.98
C GLU A 85 -32.98 -2.67 19.40
N ASN A 86 -33.30 -1.39 19.51
CA ASN A 86 -33.75 -0.80 20.76
C ASN A 86 -35.18 -1.27 21.08
N PRO A 87 -35.44 -1.93 22.22
CA PRO A 87 -36.75 -2.52 22.54
C PRO A 87 -37.89 -1.50 22.66
N LEU A 88 -37.61 -0.22 22.87
CA LEU A 88 -38.64 0.81 23.00
C LEU A 88 -39.10 1.37 21.64
N MET A 89 -38.13 1.80 20.80
CA MET A 89 -38.41 2.55 19.56
C MET A 89 -38.10 1.78 18.27
N GLY A 90 -37.44 0.61 18.36
CA GLY A 90 -37.00 -0.16 17.19
C GLY A 90 -35.78 0.40 16.45
N TRP A 91 -35.09 1.39 17.01
CA TRP A 91 -33.91 1.98 16.37
C TRP A 91 -32.68 1.09 16.52
N THR A 92 -31.81 1.11 15.51
CA THR A 92 -30.52 0.41 15.57
C THR A 92 -29.58 1.09 16.56
N SER A 93 -29.25 0.40 17.64
CA SER A 93 -28.30 0.82 18.67
C SER A 93 -26.97 0.09 18.49
N THR A 94 -25.87 0.74 18.91
CA THR A 94 -24.51 0.19 18.85
C THR A 94 -23.75 0.52 20.12
N GLY A 95 -22.89 -0.39 20.56
CA GLY A 95 -21.97 -0.17 21.68
C GLY A 95 -20.56 0.22 21.24
N ASP A 96 -20.26 0.15 19.95
CA ASP A 96 -18.93 0.45 19.40
C ASP A 96 -18.80 1.95 19.05
N PRO A 97 -17.86 2.71 19.67
CA PRO A 97 -17.63 4.11 19.37
C PRO A 97 -17.11 4.36 17.94
N TYR A 98 -16.46 3.37 17.33
CA TYR A 98 -15.85 3.52 16.02
C TYR A 98 -16.76 3.10 14.85
N ALA A 99 -17.99 2.67 15.14
CA ALA A 99 -18.95 2.23 14.13
C ALA A 99 -19.17 3.27 13.01
N ASN A 100 -19.06 4.56 13.33
CA ASN A 100 -19.27 5.66 12.38
C ASN A 100 -17.97 6.34 11.93
N VAL A 101 -16.92 6.29 12.74
CA VAL A 101 -15.67 7.04 12.52
C VAL A 101 -14.94 6.58 11.25
N GLY A 102 -14.92 5.27 10.99
CA GLY A 102 -14.24 4.71 9.81
C GLY A 102 -14.85 5.14 8.48
N GLU A 103 -16.18 5.31 8.43
CA GLU A 103 -16.87 5.68 7.20
C GLU A 103 -16.97 7.19 6.99
N ALA A 104 -17.16 7.96 8.07
CA ALA A 104 -17.42 9.40 7.99
C ALA A 104 -16.16 10.28 8.20
N GLY A 105 -15.22 9.84 9.06
CA GLY A 105 -14.16 10.71 9.56
C GLY A 105 -12.77 10.49 8.94
N LEU A 106 -12.44 9.27 8.50
CA LEU A 106 -11.09 8.91 8.09
C LEU A 106 -11.01 8.65 6.59
N SER A 107 -10.62 9.69 5.83
CA SER A 107 -10.32 9.57 4.40
C SER A 107 -8.91 10.03 4.09
N PHE A 108 -8.19 9.22 3.33
CA PHE A 108 -6.81 9.43 2.93
C PHE A 108 -6.71 9.52 1.40
N GLU A 109 -5.64 10.15 0.92
CA GLU A 109 -5.38 10.30 -0.51
C GLU A 109 -4.61 9.11 -1.08
N SER A 110 -3.76 8.48 -0.27
CA SER A 110 -2.93 7.36 -0.67
C SER A 110 -3.08 6.15 0.24
N GLU A 111 -2.71 4.99 -0.29
CA GLU A 111 -2.69 3.73 0.46
C GLU A 111 -1.62 3.77 1.56
N GLU A 112 -0.46 4.36 1.26
CA GLU A 112 0.67 4.49 2.17
C GLU A 112 0.34 5.39 3.35
N ALA A 113 -0.39 6.49 3.12
CA ALA A 113 -0.83 7.38 4.19
C ALA A 113 -1.79 6.66 5.15
N ALA A 114 -2.68 5.81 4.63
CA ALA A 114 -3.58 5.01 5.45
C ALA A 114 -2.83 3.93 6.25
N LYS A 115 -1.83 3.28 5.64
CA LYS A 115 -0.96 2.30 6.34
C LYS A 115 -0.16 2.95 7.46
N ALA A 116 0.53 4.05 7.15
CA ALA A 116 1.31 4.79 8.14
C ALA A 116 0.43 5.30 9.30
N PHE A 117 -0.82 5.67 9.03
CA PHE A 117 -1.77 6.04 10.08
C PHE A 117 -2.13 4.85 10.98
N ALA A 118 -2.42 3.68 10.41
CA ALA A 118 -2.72 2.47 11.16
C ALA A 118 -1.52 1.99 12.00
N GLU A 119 -0.31 2.04 11.43
CA GLU A 119 0.94 1.68 12.10
C GLU A 119 1.24 2.59 13.30
N LYS A 120 1.07 3.91 13.14
CA LYS A 120 1.25 4.87 14.24
C LYS A 120 0.32 4.60 15.43
N HIS A 121 -0.90 4.12 15.16
CA HIS A 121 -1.89 3.80 16.20
C HIS A 121 -1.78 2.36 16.72
N GLY A 122 -0.87 1.54 16.16
CA GLY A 122 -0.70 0.15 16.55
C GLY A 122 -1.87 -0.76 16.16
N TRP A 123 -2.58 -0.45 15.07
CA TRP A 123 -3.70 -1.27 14.60
C TRP A 123 -3.25 -2.34 13.61
N ASP A 124 -3.73 -3.57 13.82
CA ASP A 124 -3.57 -4.66 12.87
C ASP A 124 -4.37 -4.37 11.59
N TYR A 125 -3.70 -4.21 10.45
CA TYR A 125 -4.38 -3.84 9.21
C TYR A 125 -4.32 -4.92 8.13
N THR A 126 -5.36 -4.96 7.29
CA THR A 126 -5.41 -5.75 6.06
C THR A 126 -5.77 -4.83 4.89
N VAL A 127 -5.00 -4.87 3.81
CA VAL A 127 -5.20 -3.98 2.66
C VAL A 127 -5.97 -4.70 1.56
N ARG A 128 -7.08 -4.10 1.12
CA ARG A 128 -7.82 -4.52 -0.08
C ARG A 128 -7.43 -3.63 -1.25
N LYS A 129 -6.83 -4.23 -2.27
CA LYS A 129 -6.40 -3.52 -3.48
C LYS A 129 -7.58 -2.84 -4.17
N ARG A 130 -7.33 -1.65 -4.70
CA ARG A 130 -8.31 -0.91 -5.49
C ARG A 130 -8.58 -1.62 -6.82
N HIS A 131 -9.84 -1.94 -7.08
CA HIS A 131 -10.28 -2.46 -8.38
C HIS A 131 -10.63 -1.30 -9.32
N THR A 132 -9.80 -1.08 -10.34
CA THR A 132 -10.05 -0.10 -11.39
C THR A 132 -10.65 -0.81 -12.61
N PRO A 133 -11.78 -0.33 -13.17
CA PRO A 133 -12.34 -0.91 -14.38
C PRO A 133 -11.41 -0.66 -15.57
N LEU A 134 -11.21 -1.69 -16.40
CA LEU A 134 -10.45 -1.56 -17.63
C LEU A 134 -11.25 -0.74 -18.65
N LEU A 135 -10.63 0.32 -19.17
CA LEU A 135 -11.20 1.13 -20.24
C LEU A 135 -11.15 0.34 -21.55
N LYS A 136 -12.31 -0.15 -21.99
CA LYS A 136 -12.44 -0.85 -23.28
C LYS A 136 -12.65 0.18 -24.38
N VAL A 137 -11.88 0.07 -25.46
CA VAL A 137 -12.13 0.83 -26.70
C VAL A 137 -13.48 0.40 -27.23
N LYS A 138 -14.36 1.37 -27.49
CA LYS A 138 -15.68 1.15 -28.08
C LYS A 138 -15.85 2.12 -29.23
N ALA A 139 -16.03 1.61 -30.45
CA ALA A 139 -16.38 2.42 -31.60
C ALA A 139 -17.87 2.22 -31.92
N TYR A 140 -18.60 3.31 -32.17
CA TYR A 140 -20.02 3.22 -32.55
C TYR A 140 -20.22 2.46 -33.87
N ALA A 141 -19.23 2.49 -34.77
CA ALA A 141 -19.23 1.74 -36.02
C ALA A 141 -19.30 0.21 -35.81
N ASP A 142 -18.82 -0.30 -34.68
CA ASP A 142 -18.87 -1.73 -34.35
C ASP A 142 -20.31 -2.25 -34.23
N ASN A 143 -21.28 -1.36 -33.95
CA ASN A 143 -22.69 -1.72 -33.88
C ASN A 143 -23.25 -2.17 -35.24
N PHE A 144 -22.68 -1.68 -36.35
CA PHE A 144 -23.14 -1.95 -37.72
C PHE A 144 -22.19 -2.83 -38.52
N LYS A 145 -21.21 -3.48 -37.87
CA LYS A 145 -20.26 -4.36 -38.55
C LYS A 145 -21.01 -5.55 -39.19
N TRP A 146 -20.77 -5.76 -40.48
CA TRP A 146 -21.33 -6.90 -41.22
C TRP A 146 -20.97 -8.23 -40.53
N LYS A 147 -21.99 -9.01 -40.15
CA LYS A 147 -21.83 -10.26 -39.38
C LYS A 147 -21.55 -11.49 -40.25
N GLY A 148 -21.48 -11.32 -41.57
CA GLY A 148 -21.37 -12.43 -42.51
C GLY A 148 -22.73 -13.09 -42.79
N PRO A 149 -22.81 -13.93 -43.83
CA PRO A 149 -23.96 -14.80 -44.03
C PRO A 149 -24.12 -15.74 -42.84
N GLU A 150 -25.36 -16.14 -42.55
CA GLU A 150 -25.67 -17.14 -41.55
C GLU A 150 -24.88 -18.42 -41.83
N LYS A 151 -24.09 -18.88 -40.86
CA LYS A 151 -23.43 -20.18 -40.98
C LYS A 151 -24.54 -21.22 -40.90
N SER A 152 -24.93 -21.79 -42.04
CA SER A 152 -25.72 -23.02 -42.05
C SER A 152 -25.02 -24.04 -41.15
N GLU A 153 -25.77 -24.59 -40.22
CA GLU A 153 -25.28 -25.60 -39.30
C GLU A 153 -24.58 -26.70 -40.09
N LYS A 154 -23.53 -27.28 -39.50
CA LYS A 154 -22.86 -28.47 -40.01
C LYS A 154 -23.89 -29.62 -40.09
N THR A 155 -24.67 -29.66 -41.16
CA THR A 155 -25.58 -30.75 -41.44
C THR A 155 -24.78 -31.87 -42.08
N ALA A 156 -24.62 -32.96 -41.32
CA ALA A 156 -24.53 -34.33 -41.83
C ALA A 156 -23.30 -34.76 -42.69
N ALA A 157 -22.07 -34.41 -42.31
CA ALA A 157 -20.87 -34.97 -42.96
C ALA A 157 -19.98 -35.87 -42.07
N ASP A 158 -20.17 -35.89 -40.73
CA ASP A 158 -19.36 -36.70 -39.80
C ASP A 158 -20.04 -38.00 -39.30
N ALA A 159 -21.24 -38.34 -39.80
CA ALA A 159 -21.98 -39.53 -39.38
C ALA A 159 -21.97 -40.68 -40.42
N ALA A 160 -21.09 -40.63 -41.43
CA ALA A 160 -21.01 -41.63 -42.49
C ALA A 160 -19.70 -42.45 -42.48
N ASN A 161 -19.04 -42.57 -41.33
CA ASN A 161 -17.82 -43.38 -41.18
C ASN A 161 -17.88 -44.24 -39.90
N ILE A 162 -18.86 -45.14 -39.86
CA ILE A 162 -18.87 -46.40 -39.08
C ILE A 162 -19.44 -47.48 -40.00
#